data_AF-A0A3L7S1R8-F1
#
_entry.id   AF-A0A3L7S1R8-F1
#
_cell.length_a   1.000
_cell.length_b   1.000
_cell.length_c   1.000
_cell.angle_alpha   90.00
_cell.angle_beta   90.00
_cell.angle_gamma   90.00
#
_symmetry.space_group_name_H-M   'P 1'
#
loop_
_entity.id
_entity.type
_entity.pdbx_description
1 polymer ?
#
loop_
_entity_poly.entity_id
_entity_poly.type
_entity_poly.pdbx_seq_one_letter_code
_entity_poly.pdbx_strand_id
1 'polypeptide(L)'
;MMSDLASLAIAGVKTWFWGSRPSPGRPVWGRCTKATILVIAGMAALVGPDAAAQKGGFRKLAPGVLTVIPPDKTSADELLHGDLLEVTEGLSRPPENMVWEPKRAPANTTLVERARGRSFPRDIWCLEFAFKPPRMIEVDIPAADLKMQRKRVWYLVYRVKNTGGRRTVIDKQDPTKLTTVPFETPVRFIPHFVLESLEALSDAEDLAKHRAYLDRVVPAAMEAIRRREDPRQRFYNSAEMVAKELAFGEERWGVAVWTDVDPRIDFFSIYASGLTNSIRWRKRKGAVINANDPPGSDMEVALESLRLDFWLPAAAGAAEQEMSVGYRGMFERMTLGSRVLEAAGWPATTKSNPAAALERMGLKWDDLLEPGGGGGPSLLPLEKVLGTIAGLKDPGARATLVREMFGDVGEAALESLAAAAAGPVDAEQDKRRRAALQAMDLTPEQVGKDPYSALARIVGKLDSQPGYAQRQAMAARCFGPAGRRLEWLSKGAKAARALAALESVAIDPSSMATSNAQAAFDAVRPSISAEADPAVRQKVLQGVFGPRGPELFAAAVAVHEGIDHDWIFRYDTDGPGL
;
A
#
# COMPACT_ATOMS: atom_id res chain seq x y z
N MET A 1 20.08 1.61 65.99
CA MET A 1 21.00 1.31 67.11
C MET A 1 22.40 1.62 66.59
N MET A 2 22.97 2.78 66.98
CA MET A 2 24.28 3.32 66.51
C MET A 2 24.28 3.69 64.99
N SER A 3 24.59 4.91 64.53
CA SER A 3 25.78 5.79 64.64
C SER A 3 27.01 5.20 63.92
N ASP A 4 27.79 5.89 63.06
CA ASP A 4 27.84 7.31 62.63
C ASP A 4 28.75 7.42 61.34
N LEU A 5 29.11 8.53 60.65
CA LEU A 5 29.04 9.99 60.86
C LEU A 5 29.08 10.79 59.49
N ALA A 6 29.68 11.99 59.49
CA ALA A 6 29.99 12.97 58.41
C ALA A 6 30.81 12.43 57.20
N SER A 7 30.78 12.98 55.96
CA SER A 7 30.76 14.38 55.43
C SER A 7 32.10 15.14 55.44
N LEU A 8 32.55 15.63 54.27
CA LEU A 8 32.92 17.04 54.05
C LEU A 8 33.00 17.39 52.53
N ALA A 9 33.11 18.69 52.20
CA ALA A 9 33.14 19.23 50.83
C ALA A 9 34.07 20.47 50.74
N ILE A 10 33.83 21.39 49.78
CA ILE A 10 34.51 22.72 49.56
C ILE A 10 35.82 22.62 48.74
N ALA A 11 36.25 23.59 47.91
CA ALA A 11 35.67 24.44 46.83
C ALA A 11 36.73 25.50 46.38
N GLY A 12 36.50 26.23 45.27
CA GLY A 12 37.35 27.34 44.79
C GLY A 12 38.15 26.99 43.51
N VAL A 13 37.93 27.51 42.28
CA VAL A 13 37.40 28.76 41.68
C VAL A 13 38.49 29.79 41.32
N LYS A 14 38.40 30.30 40.06
CA LYS A 14 39.11 31.41 39.36
C LYS A 14 40.15 31.00 38.29
N THR A 15 40.44 31.79 37.23
CA THR A 15 39.65 32.34 36.06
C THR A 15 40.52 33.34 35.25
N TRP A 16 40.13 33.70 34.00
CA TRP A 16 40.72 34.75 33.10
C TRP A 16 42.06 34.38 32.38
N PHE A 17 42.37 34.77 31.11
CA PHE A 17 41.58 35.35 29.99
C PHE A 17 42.24 35.19 28.57
N TRP A 18 41.42 35.33 27.51
CA TRP A 18 41.62 35.77 26.10
C TRP A 18 42.98 35.73 25.33
N GLY A 19 42.91 35.47 24.00
CA GLY A 19 43.97 35.77 23.00
C GLY A 19 43.72 35.26 21.55
N SER A 20 43.48 36.14 20.58
CA SER A 20 42.91 35.82 19.24
C SER A 20 43.90 35.70 18.04
N ARG A 21 43.70 34.71 17.14
CA ARG A 21 43.78 34.70 15.62
C ARG A 21 44.99 35.35 14.85
N PRO A 22 45.19 35.12 13.52
CA PRO A 22 45.09 33.91 12.67
C PRO A 22 46.15 33.76 11.51
N SER A 23 46.29 32.55 10.91
CA SER A 23 46.72 32.29 9.50
C SER A 23 48.15 32.71 9.01
N PRO A 24 48.59 32.36 7.78
CA PRO A 24 48.53 31.07 7.06
C PRO A 24 49.88 30.64 6.41
N GLY A 25 50.04 29.37 5.96
CA GLY A 25 51.21 29.00 5.12
C GLY A 25 51.36 27.53 4.66
N ARG A 26 51.57 27.34 3.35
CA ARG A 26 52.22 26.21 2.63
C ARG A 26 53.35 26.84 1.75
N PRO A 27 54.23 26.13 0.98
CA PRO A 27 54.24 24.72 0.53
C PRO A 27 55.67 24.04 0.48
N VAL A 28 55.80 22.95 -0.31
CA VAL A 28 57.01 22.48 -1.08
C VAL A 28 57.90 21.32 -0.54
N TRP A 29 57.68 20.12 -1.15
CA TRP A 29 58.63 19.08 -1.66
C TRP A 29 59.59 18.27 -0.74
N GLY A 30 60.03 17.10 -1.26
CA GLY A 30 61.17 16.29 -0.77
C GLY A 30 60.84 14.84 -0.38
N ARG A 31 60.28 13.98 -1.25
CA ARG A 31 60.96 13.06 -2.21
C ARG A 31 62.07 12.14 -1.64
N CYS A 32 61.84 10.83 -1.79
CA CYS A 32 62.83 9.72 -1.93
C CYS A 32 63.63 9.33 -0.64
N THR A 33 64.18 8.11 -0.49
CA THR A 33 64.34 6.98 -1.43
C THR A 33 64.09 5.61 -0.77
N LYS A 34 63.84 4.58 -1.60
CA LYS A 34 63.75 3.15 -1.25
C LYS A 34 65.09 2.61 -0.71
N ALA A 35 65.03 1.51 0.04
CA ALA A 35 66.05 0.47 0.04
C ALA A 35 65.38 -0.91 0.05
N THR A 36 65.75 -1.79 -0.89
CA THR A 36 65.31 -3.19 -0.96
C THR A 36 66.56 -4.03 -1.16
N ILE A 37 66.70 -5.11 -0.40
CA ILE A 37 67.68 -6.17 -0.65
C ILE A 37 66.90 -7.49 -0.79
N LEU A 38 67.43 -8.38 -1.62
CA LEU A 38 66.81 -9.59 -2.16
C LEU A 38 67.73 -10.80 -1.87
N VAL A 39 67.37 -12.00 -2.35
CA VAL A 39 68.29 -13.16 -2.59
C VAL A 39 68.74 -13.93 -1.31
N ILE A 40 68.68 -15.28 -1.23
CA ILE A 40 68.05 -16.30 -2.10
C ILE A 40 67.61 -17.56 -1.32
N ALA A 41 66.89 -18.45 -2.02
CA ALA A 41 66.19 -19.66 -1.60
C ALA A 41 66.89 -20.71 -0.70
N GLY A 42 66.05 -21.47 0.01
CA GLY A 42 66.27 -22.87 0.41
C GLY A 42 64.93 -23.63 0.36
N MET A 43 64.88 -24.81 -0.25
CA MET A 43 63.66 -25.61 -0.43
C MET A 43 63.58 -26.81 0.52
N ALA A 44 62.36 -27.35 0.66
CA ALA A 44 61.99 -28.70 1.10
C ALA A 44 61.70 -28.96 2.60
N ALA A 45 60.45 -28.73 3.00
CA ALA A 45 59.67 -29.65 3.84
C ALA A 45 58.16 -29.42 3.61
N LEU A 46 57.44 -30.43 3.12
CA LEU A 46 55.98 -30.38 2.98
C LEU A 46 55.31 -30.90 4.26
N VAL A 47 54.91 -29.99 5.14
CA VAL A 47 53.95 -30.26 6.22
C VAL A 47 52.87 -29.17 6.15
N GLY A 48 51.78 -29.47 5.45
CA GLY A 48 50.57 -28.65 5.56
C GLY A 48 49.95 -28.87 6.94
N PRO A 49 49.48 -27.82 7.63
CA PRO A 49 48.77 -28.01 8.89
C PRO A 49 47.47 -28.79 8.65
N ASP A 50 47.16 -29.75 9.53
CA ASP A 50 45.95 -30.55 9.44
C ASP A 50 44.70 -29.66 9.36
N ALA A 51 44.01 -29.75 8.23
CA ALA A 51 42.72 -29.10 8.01
C ALA A 51 41.61 -29.87 8.76
N ALA A 52 41.69 -29.86 10.10
CA ALA A 52 40.71 -30.45 10.99
C ALA A 52 39.31 -29.94 10.62
N ALA A 53 38.45 -30.85 10.14
CA ALA A 53 37.20 -30.49 9.50
C ALA A 53 36.22 -29.81 10.46
N GLN A 54 36.19 -28.47 10.46
CA GLN A 54 35.16 -27.71 11.16
C GLN A 54 33.79 -28.06 10.59
N LYS A 55 32.91 -28.57 11.46
CA LYS A 55 31.52 -28.89 11.12
C LYS A 55 30.83 -27.64 10.54
N GLY A 56 30.03 -27.83 9.50
CA GLY A 56 29.46 -26.74 8.70
C GLY A 56 28.47 -25.83 9.45
N GLY A 57 29.00 -24.86 10.19
CA GLY A 57 28.24 -23.69 10.64
C GLY A 57 28.17 -22.63 9.53
N PHE A 58 27.01 -22.00 9.38
CA PHE A 58 26.81 -20.96 8.37
C PHE A 58 27.74 -19.75 8.59
N ARG A 59 28.21 -19.13 7.51
CA ARG A 59 28.92 -17.85 7.59
C ARG A 59 27.95 -16.78 8.08
N LYS A 60 28.10 -16.35 9.34
CA LYS A 60 27.38 -15.20 9.89
C LYS A 60 27.68 -13.98 9.01
N LEU A 61 26.67 -13.44 8.34
CA LEU A 61 26.81 -12.25 7.48
C LEU A 61 27.12 -11.02 8.34
N ALA A 62 27.69 -10.00 7.71
CA ALA A 62 27.98 -8.73 8.40
C ALA A 62 26.68 -8.06 8.87
N PRO A 63 26.67 -7.42 10.06
CA PRO A 63 25.54 -6.59 10.50
C PRO A 63 25.18 -5.55 9.42
N GLY A 64 23.88 -5.36 9.18
CA GLY A 64 23.36 -4.43 8.16
C GLY A 64 23.12 -5.03 6.77
N VAL A 65 23.56 -6.27 6.48
CA VAL A 65 23.31 -6.94 5.17
C VAL A 65 22.01 -7.76 5.16
N LEU A 66 21.43 -8.03 6.34
CA LEU A 66 20.23 -8.84 6.52
C LEU A 66 19.34 -8.16 7.57
N THR A 67 18.12 -7.77 7.17
CA THR A 67 17.09 -7.34 8.10
C THR A 67 16.56 -8.56 8.83
N VAL A 68 16.53 -8.54 10.16
CA VAL A 68 15.97 -9.62 10.98
C VAL A 68 14.74 -9.09 11.72
N ILE A 69 13.60 -9.73 11.46
CA ILE A 69 12.31 -9.48 12.09
C ILE A 69 12.15 -10.53 13.20
N PRO A 70 11.99 -10.11 14.47
CA PRO A 70 11.71 -11.06 15.54
C PRO A 70 10.35 -11.73 15.32
N PRO A 71 10.15 -12.97 15.82
CA PRO A 71 8.80 -13.53 15.90
C PRO A 71 7.94 -12.62 16.78
N ASP A 72 6.67 -12.43 16.43
CA ASP A 72 5.74 -11.78 17.36
C ASP A 72 5.61 -12.58 18.66
N LYS A 73 5.36 -11.84 19.74
CA LYS A 73 5.32 -12.29 21.13
C LYS A 73 4.13 -11.70 21.88
N THR A 74 3.19 -11.07 21.18
CA THR A 74 2.03 -10.36 21.72
C THR A 74 1.06 -11.38 22.31
N SER A 75 0.90 -11.37 23.63
CA SER A 75 0.15 -12.41 24.37
C SER A 75 -1.38 -12.33 24.20
N ALA A 76 -1.88 -11.52 23.27
CA ALA A 76 -3.31 -11.33 23.03
C ALA A 76 -3.95 -12.52 22.29
N ASP A 77 -3.22 -13.16 21.37
CA ASP A 77 -3.78 -14.20 20.48
C ASP A 77 -3.65 -15.63 21.05
N GLU A 78 -2.94 -15.81 22.16
CA GLU A 78 -2.90 -17.09 22.90
C GLU A 78 -4.27 -17.45 23.51
N LEU A 79 -5.12 -16.45 23.71
CA LEU A 79 -6.46 -16.53 24.29
C LEU A 79 -7.47 -15.71 23.49
N LEU A 80 -7.85 -16.24 22.32
CA LEU A 80 -8.92 -15.66 21.52
C LEU A 80 -10.25 -15.74 22.29
N HIS A 81 -10.91 -14.61 22.45
CA HIS A 81 -12.21 -14.50 23.11
C HIS A 81 -13.29 -14.22 22.06
N GLY A 82 -14.37 -15.01 22.08
CA GLY A 82 -15.45 -14.83 21.12
C GLY A 82 -16.76 -15.47 21.56
N ASP A 83 -17.85 -15.00 20.98
CA ASP A 83 -19.18 -15.59 21.13
C ASP A 83 -19.37 -16.75 20.15
N LEU A 84 -20.15 -17.76 20.55
CA LEU A 84 -20.72 -18.74 19.61
C LEU A 84 -21.96 -18.12 18.97
N LEU A 85 -21.78 -17.42 17.85
CA LEU A 85 -22.82 -16.56 17.24
C LEU A 85 -24.06 -17.32 16.79
N GLU A 86 -23.93 -18.61 16.46
CA GLU A 86 -25.05 -19.51 16.15
C GLU A 86 -26.01 -19.63 17.36
N VAL A 87 -25.49 -19.43 18.57
CA VAL A 87 -26.23 -19.42 19.83
C VAL A 87 -26.54 -18.00 20.30
N THR A 88 -25.59 -17.06 20.22
CA THR A 88 -25.77 -15.69 20.76
C THR A 88 -26.48 -14.72 19.81
N GLU A 89 -26.54 -15.03 18.52
CA GLU A 89 -27.42 -14.38 17.53
C GLU A 89 -28.50 -15.34 17.02
N GLY A 90 -28.10 -16.51 16.50
CA GLY A 90 -29.02 -17.47 15.85
C GLY A 90 -30.12 -18.01 16.75
N LEU A 91 -29.85 -18.14 18.06
CA LEU A 91 -30.83 -18.54 19.09
C LEU A 91 -31.23 -17.40 20.05
N SER A 92 -30.76 -16.16 19.87
CA SER A 92 -31.19 -15.02 20.72
C SER A 92 -32.43 -14.29 20.19
N ARG A 93 -32.96 -14.72 19.04
CA ARG A 93 -34.36 -14.52 18.64
C ARG A 93 -35.09 -15.87 18.54
N PRO A 94 -35.32 -16.59 19.65
CA PRO A 94 -36.18 -17.75 19.60
C PRO A 94 -37.63 -17.31 19.29
N PRO A 95 -38.49 -18.21 18.79
CA PRO A 95 -39.94 -18.03 18.96
C PRO A 95 -40.26 -17.86 20.45
N GLU A 96 -41.31 -17.10 20.79
CA GLU A 96 -41.60 -16.65 22.17
C GLU A 96 -41.63 -17.78 23.23
N ASN A 97 -41.95 -19.01 22.82
CA ASN A 97 -41.97 -20.20 23.66
C ASN A 97 -40.58 -20.79 24.03
N MET A 98 -39.47 -20.23 23.53
CA MET A 98 -38.09 -20.67 23.84
C MET A 98 -37.26 -19.64 24.63
N VAL A 99 -37.80 -18.46 24.97
CA VAL A 99 -37.12 -17.48 25.82
C VAL A 99 -37.14 -17.96 27.29
N TRP A 100 -36.01 -18.50 27.77
CA TRP A 100 -35.91 -19.02 29.15
C TRP A 100 -35.33 -18.00 30.14
N GLU A 101 -36.20 -17.37 30.93
CA GLU A 101 -35.81 -16.54 32.07
C GLU A 101 -35.69 -17.37 33.37
N PRO A 102 -34.51 -17.47 34.00
CA PRO A 102 -34.30 -18.31 35.16
C PRO A 102 -34.83 -17.67 36.47
N LYS A 103 -36.05 -18.04 36.88
CA LYS A 103 -36.71 -17.51 38.10
C LYS A 103 -36.03 -17.83 39.46
N ARG A 104 -35.00 -18.67 39.47
CA ARG A 104 -34.27 -19.10 40.69
C ARG A 104 -32.75 -19.30 40.50
N ALA A 105 -32.24 -19.21 39.27
CA ALA A 105 -30.83 -19.38 38.97
C ALA A 105 -30.26 -18.06 38.41
N PRO A 106 -28.96 -17.76 38.57
CA PRO A 106 -28.37 -16.54 38.02
C PRO A 106 -28.51 -16.47 36.49
N ALA A 107 -28.67 -15.25 35.95
CA ALA A 107 -28.90 -15.04 34.52
C ALA A 107 -27.78 -15.63 33.62
N ASN A 108 -26.53 -15.63 34.10
CA ASN A 108 -25.38 -16.24 33.40
C ASN A 108 -25.43 -17.79 33.29
N THR A 109 -26.53 -18.42 33.72
CA THR A 109 -26.74 -19.87 33.57
C THR A 109 -27.52 -20.26 32.32
N THR A 110 -28.10 -19.29 31.57
CA THR A 110 -28.79 -19.59 30.31
C THR A 110 -27.82 -20.05 29.22
N LEU A 111 -28.34 -20.74 28.20
CA LEU A 111 -27.54 -21.20 27.06
C LEU A 111 -26.88 -20.03 26.31
N VAL A 112 -27.62 -18.92 26.12
CA VAL A 112 -27.12 -17.72 25.43
C VAL A 112 -26.02 -17.04 26.23
N GLU A 113 -26.18 -16.79 27.53
CA GLU A 113 -25.12 -16.16 28.33
C GLU A 113 -23.88 -17.06 28.48
N ARG A 114 -24.05 -18.39 28.54
CA ARG A 114 -22.93 -19.36 28.57
C ARG A 114 -22.16 -19.48 27.25
N ALA A 115 -22.76 -19.02 26.15
CA ALA A 115 -22.19 -19.01 24.81
C ALA A 115 -21.44 -17.70 24.49
N ARG A 116 -21.56 -16.66 25.34
CA ARG A 116 -20.81 -15.42 25.22
C ARG A 116 -19.38 -15.54 25.75
N GLY A 117 -18.47 -14.73 25.21
CA GLY A 117 -17.13 -14.48 25.78
C GLY A 117 -16.28 -15.73 26.01
N ARG A 118 -16.44 -16.76 25.17
CA ARG A 118 -15.69 -18.02 25.29
C ARG A 118 -14.22 -17.78 25.00
N SER A 119 -13.34 -18.19 25.91
CA SER A 119 -11.90 -18.27 25.66
C SER A 119 -11.56 -19.56 24.91
N PHE A 120 -10.80 -19.43 23.81
CA PHE A 120 -10.33 -20.54 22.98
C PHE A 120 -8.78 -20.61 23.05
N PRO A 121 -8.21 -21.30 24.07
CA PRO A 121 -6.76 -21.40 24.20
C PRO A 121 -6.15 -22.19 23.04
N ARG A 122 -5.04 -21.69 22.48
CA ARG A 122 -4.34 -22.30 21.35
C ARG A 122 -2.84 -22.38 21.59
N ASP A 123 -2.20 -23.30 20.86
CA ASP A 123 -0.77 -23.31 20.64
C ASP A 123 -0.44 -22.29 19.55
N ILE A 124 0.28 -21.22 19.90
CA ILE A 124 0.71 -20.18 18.95
C ILE A 124 2.21 -20.32 18.71
N TRP A 125 2.62 -20.42 17.45
CA TRP A 125 4.02 -20.35 17.01
C TRP A 125 4.18 -19.23 16.00
N CYS A 126 5.35 -18.59 16.02
CA CYS A 126 5.76 -17.59 15.06
C CYS A 126 7.25 -17.82 14.72
N LEU A 127 7.60 -17.65 13.44
CA LEU A 127 8.95 -17.85 12.91
C LEU A 127 9.73 -16.54 12.94
N GLU A 128 11.01 -16.61 13.29
CA GLU A 128 11.93 -15.49 13.07
C GLU A 128 12.16 -15.35 11.55
N PHE A 129 11.69 -14.25 10.98
CA PHE A 129 11.82 -13.93 9.57
C PHE A 129 13.04 -13.02 9.36
N ALA A 130 13.76 -13.19 8.26
CA ALA A 130 14.84 -12.27 7.89
C ALA A 130 14.96 -12.18 6.37
N PHE A 131 15.37 -11.02 5.85
CA PHE A 131 15.44 -10.77 4.42
C PHE A 131 16.61 -9.87 4.01
N LYS A 132 17.10 -10.08 2.79
CA LYS A 132 17.82 -9.03 2.03
C LYS A 132 16.78 -8.16 1.33
N PRO A 133 17.03 -6.87 1.07
CA PRO A 133 16.07 -6.03 0.35
C PRO A 133 15.71 -6.64 -1.02
N PRO A 134 14.47 -6.47 -1.53
CA PRO A 134 14.03 -7.05 -2.79
C PRO A 134 14.86 -6.53 -3.97
N ARG A 135 14.98 -7.34 -5.02
CA ARG A 135 15.89 -7.10 -6.15
C ARG A 135 15.24 -7.49 -7.47
N MET A 136 15.69 -6.85 -8.56
CA MET A 136 15.29 -7.19 -9.93
C MET A 136 16.39 -7.96 -10.65
N ILE A 137 16.03 -8.97 -11.46
CA ILE A 137 16.94 -9.69 -12.34
C ILE A 137 16.27 -9.99 -13.68
N GLU A 138 17.01 -9.84 -14.77
CA GLU A 138 16.55 -10.22 -16.11
C GLU A 138 16.90 -11.71 -16.35
N VAL A 139 15.90 -12.53 -16.66
CA VAL A 139 16.02 -14.00 -16.82
C VAL A 139 15.26 -14.46 -18.05
N ASP A 140 15.78 -15.46 -18.76
CA ASP A 140 15.07 -16.11 -19.86
C ASP A 140 14.11 -17.18 -19.31
N ILE A 141 12.81 -16.96 -19.52
CA ILE A 141 11.72 -17.82 -19.03
C ILE A 141 11.03 -18.46 -20.24
N PRO A 142 10.70 -19.77 -20.22
CA PRO A 142 9.91 -20.38 -21.29
C PRO A 142 8.50 -19.77 -21.34
N ALA A 143 8.12 -19.26 -22.51
CA ALA A 143 6.80 -18.72 -22.79
C ALA A 143 5.86 -19.79 -23.39
N ALA A 144 4.56 -19.48 -23.45
CA ALA A 144 3.52 -20.40 -23.93
C ALA A 144 3.65 -20.79 -25.42
N ASP A 145 4.45 -20.06 -26.20
CA ASP A 145 4.77 -20.36 -27.60
C ASP A 145 6.04 -21.23 -27.77
N LEU A 146 6.50 -21.84 -26.67
CA LEU A 146 7.73 -22.65 -26.56
C LEU A 146 9.04 -21.89 -26.84
N LYS A 147 9.02 -20.56 -26.92
CA LYS A 147 10.24 -19.75 -27.01
C LYS A 147 10.72 -19.33 -25.62
N MET A 148 12.02 -19.07 -25.50
CA MET A 148 12.58 -18.41 -24.33
C MET A 148 12.33 -16.91 -24.45
N GLN A 149 11.58 -16.33 -23.52
CA GLN A 149 11.35 -14.90 -23.42
C GLN A 149 12.22 -14.32 -22.29
N ARG A 150 13.08 -13.36 -22.63
CA ARG A 150 13.77 -12.53 -21.65
C ARG A 150 12.72 -11.70 -20.88
N LYS A 151 12.63 -11.89 -19.58
CA LYS A 151 11.71 -11.18 -18.68
C LYS A 151 12.44 -10.60 -17.47
N ARG A 152 11.97 -9.44 -17.02
CA ARG A 152 12.30 -8.90 -15.71
C ARG A 152 11.55 -9.69 -14.64
N VAL A 153 12.29 -10.12 -13.63
CA VAL A 153 11.83 -10.90 -12.49
C VAL A 153 12.16 -10.11 -11.24
N TRP A 154 11.17 -9.92 -10.37
CA TRP A 154 11.36 -9.33 -9.05
C TRP A 154 11.49 -10.47 -8.04
N TYR A 155 12.39 -10.38 -7.07
CA TYR A 155 12.60 -11.44 -6.09
C TYR A 155 12.99 -10.91 -4.71
N LEU A 156 12.59 -11.67 -3.68
CA LEU A 156 12.94 -11.44 -2.28
C LEU A 156 13.68 -12.65 -1.75
N VAL A 157 14.94 -12.47 -1.34
CA VAL A 157 15.72 -13.50 -0.63
C VAL A 157 15.40 -13.40 0.85
N TYR A 158 14.87 -14.48 1.41
CA TYR A 158 14.50 -14.54 2.82
C TYR A 158 15.08 -15.78 3.52
N ARG A 159 15.01 -15.76 4.84
CA ARG A 159 15.36 -16.85 5.74
C ARG A 159 14.28 -16.93 6.82
N VAL A 160 13.69 -18.10 7.00
CA VAL A 160 12.84 -18.42 8.14
C VAL A 160 13.61 -19.26 9.16
N LYS A 161 13.29 -19.08 10.45
CA LYS A 161 13.85 -19.87 11.53
C LYS A 161 12.75 -20.27 12.53
N ASN A 162 12.73 -21.56 12.88
CA ASN A 162 11.86 -22.05 13.94
C ASN A 162 12.43 -21.70 15.33
N THR A 163 11.78 -20.75 16.00
CA THR A 163 12.09 -20.29 17.36
C THR A 163 11.23 -20.93 18.45
N GLY A 164 10.46 -21.97 18.10
CA GLY A 164 9.46 -22.58 18.97
C GLY A 164 8.15 -21.80 19.00
N GLY A 165 7.25 -22.20 19.90
CA GLY A 165 5.97 -21.54 20.14
C GLY A 165 5.63 -21.44 21.61
N ARG A 166 4.37 -21.13 21.90
CA ARG A 166 3.80 -20.92 23.23
C ARG A 166 2.43 -21.58 23.37
N ARG A 167 2.17 -22.14 24.54
CA ARG A 167 0.90 -22.78 24.91
C ARG A 167 0.36 -22.17 26.20
N THR A 168 -0.92 -21.82 26.22
CA THR A 168 -1.62 -21.53 27.48
C THR A 168 -1.91 -22.83 28.24
N VAL A 169 -1.44 -22.90 29.49
CA VAL A 169 -1.69 -23.99 30.44
C VAL A 169 -2.54 -23.45 31.59
N ILE A 170 -3.68 -24.10 31.81
CA ILE A 170 -4.58 -23.87 32.95
C ILE A 170 -3.98 -24.55 34.17
N ASP A 171 -3.91 -23.85 35.31
CA ASP A 171 -3.45 -24.44 36.57
C ASP A 171 -4.43 -25.54 37.04
N LYS A 172 -3.90 -26.68 37.50
CA LYS A 172 -4.69 -27.84 37.94
C LYS A 172 -5.36 -27.64 39.30
N GLN A 173 -4.89 -26.67 40.09
CA GLN A 173 -5.41 -26.35 41.42
C GLN A 173 -6.37 -25.15 41.38
N ASP A 174 -6.12 -24.21 40.47
CA ASP A 174 -6.97 -23.03 40.25
C ASP A 174 -7.28 -22.85 38.75
N PRO A 175 -8.44 -23.33 38.28
CA PRO A 175 -8.84 -23.20 36.88
C PRO A 175 -9.00 -21.76 36.36
N THR A 176 -8.96 -20.74 37.23
CA THR A 176 -8.99 -19.32 36.82
C THR A 176 -7.61 -18.80 36.43
N LYS A 177 -6.55 -19.51 36.83
CA LYS A 177 -5.15 -19.11 36.64
C LYS A 177 -4.58 -19.72 35.36
N LEU A 178 -4.28 -18.83 34.41
CA LEU A 178 -3.71 -19.17 33.11
C LEU A 178 -2.21 -18.84 33.09
N THR A 179 -1.40 -19.72 32.52
CA THR A 179 0.06 -19.56 32.44
C THR A 179 0.58 -19.93 31.06
N THR A 180 1.38 -19.06 30.45
CA THR A 180 2.02 -19.31 29.15
C THR A 180 3.33 -20.08 29.35
N VAL A 181 3.50 -21.19 28.62
CA VAL A 181 4.76 -21.96 28.59
C VAL A 181 5.29 -22.09 27.15
N PRO A 182 6.61 -22.06 26.91
CA PRO A 182 7.18 -22.29 25.59
C PRO A 182 7.12 -23.77 25.18
N PHE A 183 7.16 -24.05 23.88
CA PHE A 183 7.33 -25.40 23.32
C PHE A 183 8.29 -25.42 22.13
N GLU A 184 8.97 -26.56 21.93
CA GLU A 184 10.05 -26.75 20.95
C GLU A 184 9.69 -27.87 19.95
N THR A 185 8.62 -27.68 19.15
CA THR A 185 8.19 -28.67 18.14
C THR A 185 8.64 -28.29 16.73
N PRO A 186 8.70 -29.26 15.80
CA PRO A 186 8.72 -28.94 14.37
C PRO A 186 7.46 -28.16 13.95
N VAL A 187 7.59 -27.30 12.94
CA VAL A 187 6.46 -26.56 12.34
C VAL A 187 6.52 -26.54 10.83
N ARG A 188 5.34 -26.54 10.20
CA ARG A 188 5.18 -26.54 8.74
C ARG A 188 4.97 -25.12 8.24
N PHE A 189 6.04 -24.50 7.78
CA PHE A 189 5.96 -23.22 7.08
C PHE A 189 5.25 -23.41 5.72
N ILE A 190 4.19 -22.63 5.50
CA ILE A 190 3.49 -22.56 4.22
C ILE A 190 3.63 -21.12 3.70
N PRO A 191 4.67 -20.81 2.91
CA PRO A 191 4.86 -19.47 2.37
C PRO A 191 3.73 -19.08 1.43
N HIS A 192 3.26 -17.85 1.59
CA HIS A 192 2.39 -17.16 0.65
C HIS A 192 2.81 -15.68 0.66
N PHE A 193 3.33 -15.20 -0.47
CA PHE A 193 3.92 -13.86 -0.57
C PHE A 193 3.22 -13.02 -1.64
N VAL A 194 2.52 -11.97 -1.21
CA VAL A 194 1.82 -11.05 -2.12
C VAL A 194 2.54 -9.71 -2.16
N LEU A 195 3.04 -9.33 -3.34
CA LEU A 195 3.52 -7.98 -3.60
C LEU A 195 2.33 -7.12 -4.03
N GLU A 196 2.09 -6.00 -3.36
CA GLU A 196 0.94 -5.14 -3.60
C GLU A 196 1.33 -3.68 -3.78
N SER A 197 0.59 -2.98 -4.64
CA SER A 197 0.66 -1.52 -4.74
C SER A 197 -0.74 -0.92 -4.92
N LEU A 198 -0.94 0.27 -4.35
CA LEU A 198 -2.12 1.13 -4.56
C LEU A 198 -1.80 2.29 -5.53
N GLU A 199 -0.62 2.28 -6.15
CA GLU A 199 -0.16 3.34 -7.06
C GLU A 199 -0.98 3.38 -8.36
N ALA A 200 -1.47 4.56 -8.71
CA ALA A 200 -2.30 4.79 -9.89
C ALA A 200 -1.43 4.91 -11.15
N LEU A 201 -1.17 3.77 -11.81
CA LEU A 201 -0.24 3.69 -12.94
C LEU A 201 -0.79 4.25 -14.27
N SER A 202 -1.95 4.91 -14.29
CA SER A 202 -2.36 5.78 -15.41
C SER A 202 -3.43 6.79 -14.96
N ASP A 203 -3.60 7.88 -15.73
CA ASP A 203 -4.58 8.95 -15.44
C ASP A 203 -6.03 8.46 -15.29
N ALA A 204 -6.33 7.30 -15.86
CA ALA A 204 -7.63 6.65 -15.83
C ALA A 204 -7.88 5.80 -14.57
N GLU A 205 -6.89 5.71 -13.69
CA GLU A 205 -6.91 4.91 -12.46
C GLU A 205 -7.02 5.81 -11.23
N ASP A 206 -7.73 5.33 -10.21
CA ASP A 206 -7.74 5.93 -8.87
C ASP A 206 -6.96 5.02 -7.91
N LEU A 207 -6.73 5.45 -6.67
CA LEU A 207 -6.14 4.63 -5.60
C LEU A 207 -7.03 3.44 -5.15
N ALA A 208 -8.14 3.23 -5.87
CA ALA A 208 -8.94 2.01 -5.88
C ALA A 208 -8.38 0.91 -6.80
N LYS A 209 -7.46 1.23 -7.75
CA LYS A 209 -6.78 0.26 -8.63
C LYS A 209 -5.60 -0.40 -7.91
N HIS A 210 -5.92 -1.14 -6.86
CA HIS A 210 -5.04 -2.12 -6.26
C HIS A 210 -4.47 -3.08 -7.32
N ARG A 211 -3.19 -3.39 -7.19
CA ARG A 211 -2.51 -4.46 -7.92
C ARG A 211 -1.89 -5.40 -6.90
N ALA A 212 -2.32 -6.66 -6.90
CA ALA A 212 -1.64 -7.75 -6.19
C ALA A 212 -0.95 -8.69 -7.18
N TYR A 213 0.29 -9.04 -6.86
CA TYR A 213 1.10 -10.04 -7.54
C TYR A 213 1.41 -11.14 -6.52
N LEU A 214 0.80 -12.31 -6.70
CA LEU A 214 1.15 -13.50 -5.93
C LEU A 214 2.51 -14.05 -6.39
N ASP A 215 3.30 -14.61 -5.46
CA ASP A 215 4.56 -15.25 -5.79
C ASP A 215 4.36 -16.50 -6.67
N ARG A 216 5.37 -16.78 -7.50
CA ARG A 216 5.34 -17.84 -8.52
C ARG A 216 6.60 -18.68 -8.45
N VAL A 217 6.46 -20.00 -8.55
CA VAL A 217 7.60 -20.90 -8.73
C VAL A 217 8.16 -20.73 -10.14
N VAL A 218 9.33 -20.09 -10.26
CA VAL A 218 10.03 -19.86 -11.55
C VAL A 218 11.40 -20.57 -11.52
N PRO A 219 11.48 -21.87 -11.89
CA PRO A 219 12.71 -22.65 -11.74
C PRO A 219 13.91 -22.06 -12.51
N ALA A 220 13.67 -21.45 -13.67
CA ALA A 220 14.71 -20.80 -14.48
C ALA A 220 15.40 -19.63 -13.75
N ALA A 221 14.71 -18.93 -12.85
CA ALA A 221 15.26 -17.82 -12.08
C ALA A 221 16.11 -18.29 -10.90
N MET A 222 15.83 -19.46 -10.32
CA MET A 222 16.47 -19.93 -9.09
C MET A 222 18.00 -20.03 -9.19
N GLU A 223 18.53 -20.57 -10.29
CA GLU A 223 19.98 -20.70 -10.49
C GLU A 223 20.65 -19.34 -10.76
N ALA A 224 19.98 -18.43 -11.47
CA ALA A 224 20.47 -17.08 -11.73
C ALA A 224 20.53 -16.24 -10.44
N ILE A 225 19.47 -16.30 -9.64
CA ILE A 225 19.40 -15.67 -8.31
C ILE A 225 20.46 -16.27 -7.39
N ARG A 226 20.56 -17.61 -7.30
CA ARG A 226 21.57 -18.28 -6.47
C ARG A 226 23.00 -17.85 -6.82
N ARG A 227 23.35 -17.76 -8.10
CA ARG A 227 24.67 -17.30 -8.56
C ARG A 227 24.96 -15.84 -8.18
N ARG A 228 23.95 -14.97 -8.17
CA ARG A 228 24.08 -13.56 -7.76
C ARG A 228 24.15 -13.40 -6.24
N GLU A 229 23.42 -14.22 -5.49
CA GLU A 229 23.14 -13.98 -4.07
C GLU A 229 24.08 -14.69 -3.08
N ASP A 230 24.35 -15.97 -3.32
CA ASP A 230 25.46 -16.75 -2.74
C ASP A 230 25.53 -18.12 -3.48
N PRO A 231 26.55 -18.36 -4.33
CA PRO A 231 26.74 -19.64 -5.03
C PRO A 231 26.98 -20.86 -4.13
N ARG A 232 27.11 -20.69 -2.80
CA ARG A 232 27.27 -21.76 -1.81
C ARG A 232 25.99 -22.03 -1.02
N GLN A 233 25.03 -21.12 -1.03
CA GLN A 233 23.76 -21.28 -0.33
C GLN A 233 22.78 -22.13 -1.16
N ARG A 234 22.03 -23.02 -0.49
CA ARG A 234 20.81 -23.59 -1.08
C ARG A 234 19.64 -22.65 -0.81
N PHE A 235 19.01 -22.19 -1.88
CA PHE A 235 17.71 -21.52 -1.83
C PHE A 235 16.61 -22.51 -2.20
N TYR A 236 15.48 -22.39 -1.51
CA TYR A 236 14.27 -23.18 -1.77
C TYR A 236 13.21 -22.26 -2.36
N ASN A 237 12.47 -22.72 -3.38
CA ASN A 237 11.26 -21.99 -3.81
C ASN A 237 10.08 -22.27 -2.86
N SER A 238 8.98 -21.50 -2.99
CA SER A 238 7.81 -21.59 -2.10
C SER A 238 7.19 -22.99 -2.01
N ALA A 239 7.20 -23.79 -3.08
CA ALA A 239 6.72 -25.18 -3.03
C ALA A 239 7.72 -26.14 -2.35
N GLU A 240 9.02 -25.98 -2.58
CA GLU A 240 10.07 -26.75 -1.89
C GLU A 240 10.10 -26.47 -0.38
N MET A 241 9.72 -25.26 0.06
CA MET A 241 9.63 -24.88 1.47
C MET A 241 8.62 -25.73 2.25
N VAL A 242 7.45 -26.00 1.66
CA VAL A 242 6.35 -26.78 2.27
C VAL A 242 6.70 -28.26 2.46
N ALA A 243 7.61 -28.78 1.63
CA ALA A 243 7.88 -30.22 1.52
C ALA A 243 8.41 -30.88 2.81
N LYS A 244 9.05 -30.10 3.69
CA LYS A 244 9.57 -30.59 4.98
C LYS A 244 9.28 -29.57 6.09
N GLU A 245 8.83 -30.03 7.25
CA GLU A 245 8.77 -29.19 8.46
C GLU A 245 10.17 -28.68 8.87
N LEU A 246 10.21 -27.52 9.53
CA LEU A 246 11.42 -26.98 10.15
C LEU A 246 11.51 -27.52 11.58
N ALA A 247 12.57 -28.26 11.90
CA ALA A 247 12.85 -28.65 13.28
C ALA A 247 13.13 -27.40 14.15
N PHE A 248 13.00 -27.52 15.48
CA PHE A 248 13.35 -26.42 16.38
C PHE A 248 14.80 -25.97 16.18
N GLY A 249 15.02 -24.66 16.05
CA GLY A 249 16.31 -24.07 15.71
C GLY A 249 16.75 -24.20 14.24
N GLU A 250 16.01 -24.91 13.38
CA GLU A 250 16.32 -25.02 11.94
C GLU A 250 16.13 -23.67 11.25
N GLU A 251 17.16 -23.22 10.51
CA GLU A 251 17.11 -22.05 9.64
C GLU A 251 17.06 -22.50 8.17
N ARG A 252 16.14 -21.94 7.37
CA ARG A 252 15.99 -22.29 5.95
C ARG A 252 15.84 -21.05 5.08
N TRP A 253 16.59 -21.02 3.97
CA TRP A 253 16.67 -19.88 3.06
C TRP A 253 15.77 -20.07 1.84
N GLY A 254 14.92 -19.09 1.56
CA GLY A 254 13.94 -19.11 0.49
C GLY A 254 14.06 -17.94 -0.47
N VAL A 255 13.39 -18.06 -1.61
CA VAL A 255 13.23 -16.99 -2.58
C VAL A 255 11.77 -16.92 -2.99
N ALA A 256 11.12 -15.79 -2.71
CA ALA A 256 9.83 -15.43 -3.31
C ALA A 256 10.10 -14.69 -4.62
N VAL A 257 9.27 -14.92 -5.64
CA VAL A 257 9.51 -14.47 -7.02
C VAL A 257 8.22 -13.98 -7.66
N TRP A 258 8.26 -12.80 -8.27
CA TRP A 258 7.15 -12.21 -9.00
C TRP A 258 7.54 -11.95 -10.46
N THR A 259 6.61 -12.24 -11.37
CA THR A 259 6.76 -11.96 -12.81
C THR A 259 5.67 -11.01 -13.27
N ASP A 260 5.93 -10.29 -14.36
CA ASP A 260 4.94 -9.42 -15.00
C ASP A 260 4.44 -8.26 -14.11
N VAL A 261 5.24 -7.90 -13.09
CA VAL A 261 5.09 -6.68 -12.28
C VAL A 261 5.21 -5.46 -13.21
N ASP A 262 4.29 -4.50 -13.08
CA ASP A 262 4.28 -3.31 -13.92
C ASP A 262 5.53 -2.47 -13.60
N PRO A 263 6.41 -2.17 -14.59
CA PRO A 263 7.72 -1.56 -14.35
C PRO A 263 7.65 -0.07 -13.97
N ARG A 264 6.45 0.45 -13.68
CA ARG A 264 6.14 1.81 -13.24
C ARG A 264 5.67 1.86 -11.78
N ILE A 265 5.61 0.71 -11.10
CA ILE A 265 5.41 0.65 -9.65
C ILE A 265 6.73 1.04 -9.01
N ASP A 266 6.79 2.25 -8.45
CA ASP A 266 7.94 2.72 -7.68
C ASP A 266 7.77 2.43 -6.18
N PHE A 267 6.52 2.22 -5.70
CA PHE A 267 6.20 1.98 -4.29
C PHE A 267 5.30 0.74 -4.09
N PHE A 268 5.67 -0.16 -3.17
CA PHE A 268 4.94 -1.42 -2.94
C PHE A 268 5.14 -1.98 -1.52
N SER A 269 4.18 -2.80 -1.08
CA SER A 269 4.28 -3.64 0.12
C SER A 269 4.47 -5.11 -0.29
N ILE A 270 5.18 -5.90 0.51
CA ILE A 270 5.15 -7.36 0.46
C ILE A 270 4.49 -7.87 1.73
N TYR A 271 3.41 -8.63 1.57
CA TYR A 271 2.75 -9.35 2.65
C TYR A 271 3.26 -10.80 2.68
N ALA A 272 3.78 -11.23 3.81
CA ALA A 272 4.28 -12.59 4.04
C ALA A 272 3.40 -13.33 5.05
N SER A 273 2.54 -14.22 4.55
CA SER A 273 1.64 -15.03 5.36
C SER A 273 2.24 -16.41 5.67
N GLY A 274 1.69 -17.10 6.68
CA GLY A 274 2.14 -18.45 7.08
C GLY A 274 3.40 -18.49 7.96
N LEU A 275 3.95 -17.32 8.33
CA LEU A 275 5.03 -17.18 9.32
C LEU A 275 4.59 -17.48 10.76
N THR A 276 3.29 -17.50 10.99
CA THR A 276 2.60 -17.61 12.29
C THR A 276 1.33 -18.44 12.09
N ASN A 277 0.83 -19.09 13.14
CA ASN A 277 -0.50 -19.72 13.16
C ASN A 277 -1.52 -18.96 14.03
N SER A 278 -1.20 -17.70 14.39
CA SER A 278 -2.18 -16.77 14.95
C SER A 278 -3.28 -16.51 13.93
N ILE A 279 -4.52 -16.64 14.39
CA ILE A 279 -5.73 -16.34 13.60
C ILE A 279 -6.63 -15.43 14.41
N ARG A 280 -7.43 -14.61 13.73
CA ARG A 280 -8.61 -13.98 14.32
C ARG A 280 -9.81 -14.30 13.45
N TRP A 281 -10.98 -14.38 14.07
CA TRP A 281 -12.23 -14.52 13.36
C TRP A 281 -13.18 -13.38 13.73
N ARG A 282 -14.08 -13.07 12.81
CA ARG A 282 -15.13 -12.08 12.99
C ARG A 282 -16.37 -12.52 12.23
N LYS A 283 -17.52 -11.96 12.59
CA LYS A 283 -18.73 -12.12 11.78
C LYS A 283 -18.55 -11.48 10.39
N ARG A 284 -18.94 -12.21 9.35
CA ARG A 284 -18.96 -11.73 7.97
C ARG A 284 -19.85 -10.48 7.82
N LYS A 285 -19.34 -9.46 7.12
CA LYS A 285 -20.03 -8.18 6.96
C LYS A 285 -21.39 -8.38 6.25
N GLY A 286 -22.48 -8.06 6.95
CA GLY A 286 -23.84 -8.20 6.44
C GLY A 286 -24.47 -9.60 6.57
N ALA A 287 -23.79 -10.57 7.18
CA ALA A 287 -24.36 -11.89 7.40
C ALA A 287 -25.52 -11.90 8.42
N VAL A 288 -26.49 -12.79 8.20
CA VAL A 288 -27.64 -13.05 9.08
C VAL A 288 -27.55 -14.49 9.55
N ILE A 289 -27.29 -14.67 10.85
CA ILE A 289 -27.01 -15.98 11.45
C ILE A 289 -28.31 -16.54 12.03
N ASN A 290 -28.62 -17.79 11.69
CA ASN A 290 -29.84 -18.50 12.05
C ASN A 290 -29.50 -19.74 12.90
N ALA A 291 -30.45 -20.19 13.72
CA ALA A 291 -30.30 -21.33 14.62
C ALA A 291 -29.88 -22.68 13.97
N ASN A 292 -30.04 -22.80 12.64
CA ASN A 292 -29.77 -24.03 11.88
C ASN A 292 -28.49 -23.94 11.02
N ASP A 293 -27.79 -22.80 11.04
CA ASP A 293 -26.63 -22.60 10.17
C ASP A 293 -25.40 -23.37 10.71
N PRO A 294 -24.55 -23.96 9.85
CA PRO A 294 -23.37 -24.71 10.31
C PRO A 294 -22.38 -23.82 11.08
N PRO A 295 -21.83 -24.25 12.22
CA PRO A 295 -20.89 -23.44 13.00
C PRO A 295 -19.74 -22.86 12.17
N GLY A 296 -19.60 -21.53 12.19
CA GLY A 296 -18.61 -20.79 11.42
C GLY A 296 -18.99 -20.48 9.96
N SER A 297 -20.17 -20.87 9.45
CA SER A 297 -20.62 -20.56 8.07
C SER A 297 -20.53 -19.08 7.73
N ASP A 298 -20.83 -18.23 8.71
CA ASP A 298 -20.97 -16.78 8.61
C ASP A 298 -19.86 -16.03 9.36
N MET A 299 -18.77 -16.73 9.66
CA MET A 299 -17.51 -16.15 10.09
C MET A 299 -16.60 -15.86 8.88
N GLU A 300 -15.66 -14.95 9.10
CA GLU A 300 -14.44 -14.79 8.30
C GLU A 300 -13.27 -15.08 9.23
N VAL A 301 -12.22 -15.75 8.73
CA VAL A 301 -11.00 -16.05 9.48
C VAL A 301 -9.82 -15.41 8.76
N ALA A 302 -9.09 -14.55 9.46
CA ALA A 302 -7.83 -13.99 9.00
C ALA A 302 -6.66 -14.74 9.62
N LEU A 303 -5.63 -15.04 8.81
CA LEU A 303 -4.32 -15.43 9.31
C LEU A 303 -3.45 -14.18 9.49
N GLU A 304 -2.76 -14.10 10.62
CA GLU A 304 -1.78 -13.04 10.84
C GLU A 304 -0.66 -13.09 9.79
N SER A 305 -0.32 -11.92 9.26
CA SER A 305 0.55 -11.75 8.09
C SER A 305 1.48 -10.56 8.27
N LEU A 306 2.76 -10.73 7.93
CA LEU A 306 3.78 -9.70 8.07
C LEU A 306 3.76 -8.74 6.87
N ARG A 307 3.41 -7.47 7.07
CA ARG A 307 3.58 -6.39 6.08
C ARG A 307 5.01 -5.86 6.13
N LEU A 308 5.63 -5.70 4.96
CA LEU A 308 6.95 -5.09 4.76
C LEU A 308 6.89 -4.09 3.60
N ASP A 309 7.23 -2.83 3.82
CA ASP A 309 7.11 -1.77 2.80
C ASP A 309 8.44 -1.45 2.10
N PHE A 310 8.38 -1.15 0.80
CA PHE A 310 9.54 -0.98 -0.07
C PHE A 310 9.33 0.10 -1.16
N TRP A 311 10.43 0.61 -1.70
CA TRP A 311 10.42 1.58 -2.81
C TRP A 311 11.66 1.49 -3.72
N LEU A 312 11.53 2.00 -4.94
CA LEU A 312 12.63 2.13 -5.92
C LEU A 312 13.24 3.54 -5.90
N PRO A 313 14.57 3.67 -5.69
CA PRO A 313 15.24 4.96 -5.80
C PRO A 313 15.22 5.49 -7.25
N ALA A 314 14.62 6.67 -7.46
CA ALA A 314 14.56 7.32 -8.78
C ALA A 314 15.93 7.67 -9.39
N ALA A 315 17.03 7.55 -8.61
CA ALA A 315 18.41 7.72 -9.06
C ALA A 315 19.12 6.40 -9.41
N ALA A 316 18.46 5.24 -9.25
CA ALA A 316 19.03 3.92 -9.50
C ALA A 316 19.26 3.68 -11.01
N GLY A 317 20.46 4.04 -11.49
CA GLY A 317 20.94 3.62 -12.80
C GLY A 317 21.00 2.09 -12.90
N ALA A 318 20.99 1.53 -14.12
CA ALA A 318 20.75 0.11 -14.41
C ALA A 318 21.66 -0.95 -13.72
N ALA A 319 22.67 -0.52 -12.95
CA ALA A 319 23.48 -1.36 -12.08
C ALA A 319 22.86 -1.58 -10.68
N GLU A 320 22.15 -0.60 -10.11
CA GLU A 320 21.61 -0.66 -8.75
C GLU A 320 20.22 -1.31 -8.73
N GLN A 321 20.22 -2.63 -8.86
CA GLN A 321 19.04 -3.47 -8.97
C GLN A 321 18.49 -3.92 -7.60
N GLU A 322 18.54 -3.03 -6.59
CA GLU A 322 18.18 -3.30 -5.19
C GLU A 322 17.22 -2.23 -4.67
N MET A 323 16.08 -2.66 -4.15
CA MET A 323 15.00 -1.80 -3.64
C MET A 323 15.29 -1.36 -2.21
N SER A 324 14.88 -0.15 -1.86
CA SER A 324 15.05 0.40 -0.51
C SER A 324 13.89 -0.01 0.40
N VAL A 325 14.19 -0.22 1.68
CA VAL A 325 13.17 -0.48 2.72
C VAL A 325 12.46 0.84 3.05
N GLY A 326 11.13 0.79 3.16
CA GLY A 326 10.30 1.92 3.59
C GLY A 326 10.03 1.94 5.09
N TYR A 327 9.09 2.78 5.51
CA TYR A 327 8.53 2.81 6.87
C TYR A 327 7.02 3.08 6.84
N ARG A 328 6.29 2.85 7.94
CA ARG A 328 4.82 2.92 8.00
C ARG A 328 4.33 4.31 7.64
N GLY A 329 3.30 4.36 6.80
CA GLY A 329 2.77 5.62 6.30
C GLY A 329 3.62 6.23 5.18
N MET A 330 4.87 5.80 4.94
CA MET A 330 5.69 6.38 3.85
C MET A 330 5.04 6.12 2.48
N PHE A 331 4.51 4.92 2.26
CA PHE A 331 3.77 4.59 1.04
C PHE A 331 2.62 5.58 0.82
N GLU A 332 1.81 5.78 1.86
CA GLU A 332 0.63 6.62 1.83
C GLU A 332 1.01 8.11 1.72
N ARG A 333 2.08 8.57 2.40
CA ARG A 333 2.64 9.94 2.25
C ARG A 333 3.10 10.22 0.82
N MET A 334 3.86 9.32 0.20
CA MET A 334 4.33 9.48 -1.17
C MET A 334 3.14 9.48 -2.14
N THR A 335 2.19 8.57 -1.96
CA THR A 335 0.96 8.48 -2.76
C THR A 335 0.12 9.77 -2.68
N LEU A 336 -0.13 10.27 -1.47
CA LEU A 336 -0.92 11.50 -1.24
C LEU A 336 -0.15 12.74 -1.70
N GLY A 337 1.15 12.81 -1.46
CA GLY A 337 2.03 13.89 -1.89
C GLY A 337 2.14 14.01 -3.41
N SER A 338 2.19 12.88 -4.13
CA SER A 338 2.11 12.88 -5.60
C SER A 338 0.80 13.47 -6.11
N ARG A 339 -0.32 13.29 -5.40
CA ARG A 339 -1.61 13.96 -5.73
C ARG A 339 -1.58 15.46 -5.49
N VAL A 340 -0.90 15.93 -4.43
CA VAL A 340 -0.66 17.36 -4.22
C VAL A 340 0.15 17.95 -5.38
N LEU A 341 1.22 17.28 -5.80
CA LEU A 341 2.05 17.71 -6.94
C LEU A 341 1.28 17.69 -8.27
N GLU A 342 0.48 16.66 -8.50
CA GLU A 342 -0.37 16.52 -9.69
C GLU A 342 -1.38 17.66 -9.80
N ALA A 343 -2.03 18.04 -8.69
CA ALA A 343 -2.94 19.18 -8.64
C ALA A 343 -2.19 20.52 -8.78
N ALA A 344 -1.12 20.72 -8.00
CA ALA A 344 -0.31 21.95 -8.00
C ALA A 344 0.37 22.24 -9.35
N GLY A 345 0.82 21.21 -10.06
CA GLY A 345 1.43 21.32 -11.39
C GLY A 345 0.43 21.51 -12.53
N TRP A 346 -0.86 21.25 -12.32
CA TRP A 346 -1.88 21.32 -13.37
C TRP A 346 -1.99 22.72 -13.99
N PRO A 347 -2.19 23.83 -13.25
CA PRO A 347 -2.33 25.18 -13.82
C PRO A 347 -1.18 25.59 -14.73
N ALA A 348 0.06 25.28 -14.34
CA ALA A 348 1.25 25.58 -15.14
C ALA A 348 1.35 24.70 -16.40
N THR A 349 0.91 23.45 -16.32
CA THR A 349 0.96 22.48 -17.43
C THR A 349 -0.13 22.75 -18.48
N THR A 350 -1.33 23.16 -18.05
CA THR A 350 -2.49 23.43 -18.93
C THR A 350 -2.62 24.89 -19.36
N LYS A 351 -1.95 25.82 -18.66
CA LYS A 351 -2.19 27.27 -18.71
C LYS A 351 -3.63 27.65 -18.31
N SER A 352 -4.22 26.93 -17.36
CA SER A 352 -5.57 27.17 -16.86
C SER A 352 -5.56 27.63 -15.40
N ASN A 353 -6.64 28.27 -14.93
CA ASN A 353 -6.86 28.62 -13.53
C ASN A 353 -8.14 27.93 -13.02
N PRO A 354 -8.08 26.62 -12.74
CA PRO A 354 -9.28 25.81 -12.51
C PRO A 354 -9.99 26.14 -11.19
N ALA A 355 -9.29 26.66 -10.18
CA ALA A 355 -9.92 27.09 -8.92
C ALA A 355 -10.79 28.34 -9.13
N ALA A 356 -10.27 29.37 -9.81
CA ALA A 356 -11.04 30.55 -10.19
C ALA A 356 -12.20 30.22 -11.15
N ALA A 357 -12.06 29.20 -12.00
CA ALA A 357 -13.15 28.72 -12.84
C ALA A 357 -14.32 28.17 -11.99
N LEU A 358 -14.05 27.41 -10.92
CA LEU A 358 -15.09 26.93 -10.00
C LEU A 358 -15.78 28.07 -9.25
N GLU A 359 -15.00 29.05 -8.77
CA GLU A 359 -15.56 30.26 -8.12
C GLU A 359 -16.52 31.00 -9.06
N ARG A 360 -16.13 31.23 -10.32
CA ARG A 360 -16.98 31.88 -11.34
C ARG A 360 -18.17 31.03 -11.77
N MET A 361 -18.09 29.71 -11.66
CA MET A 361 -19.23 28.80 -11.83
C MET A 361 -20.21 28.85 -10.64
N GLY A 362 -19.83 29.44 -9.50
CA GLY A 362 -20.57 29.32 -8.24
C GLY A 362 -20.57 27.89 -7.69
N LEU A 363 -19.67 27.02 -8.18
CA LEU A 363 -19.53 25.64 -7.72
C LEU A 363 -18.55 25.60 -6.56
N LYS A 364 -18.93 24.94 -5.46
CA LYS A 364 -17.98 24.61 -4.40
C LYS A 364 -17.08 23.46 -4.82
N TRP A 365 -15.99 23.24 -4.08
CA TRP A 365 -15.21 22.01 -4.24
C TRP A 365 -15.91 20.80 -3.59
N ASP A 366 -16.70 20.99 -2.53
CA ASP A 366 -17.41 19.88 -1.87
C ASP A 366 -18.62 19.40 -2.70
N ASP A 367 -19.13 20.27 -3.58
CA ASP A 367 -20.05 19.95 -4.68
C ASP A 367 -19.47 18.95 -5.70
N LEU A 368 -18.15 18.70 -5.71
CA LEU A 368 -17.41 17.86 -6.67
C LEU A 368 -16.78 16.60 -6.03
N LEU A 369 -17.18 16.24 -4.81
CA LEU A 369 -16.75 15.00 -4.17
C LEU A 369 -17.24 13.77 -4.95
N GLU A 370 -16.36 12.79 -5.13
CA GLU A 370 -16.68 11.54 -5.83
C GLU A 370 -17.36 10.54 -4.86
N PRO A 371 -18.42 9.83 -5.29
CA PRO A 371 -19.02 8.77 -4.48
C PRO A 371 -18.04 7.59 -4.33
N GLY A 372 -17.93 7.05 -3.10
CA GLY A 372 -17.16 5.84 -2.84
C GLY A 372 -17.83 4.59 -3.44
N GLY A 373 -17.01 3.59 -3.80
CA GLY A 373 -17.49 2.27 -4.25
C GLY A 373 -17.62 2.05 -5.76
N GLY A 374 -17.26 3.03 -6.59
CA GLY A 374 -17.17 2.85 -8.05
C GLY A 374 -15.96 2.00 -8.49
N GLY A 375 -16.13 1.18 -9.52
CA GLY A 375 -15.05 0.36 -10.13
C GLY A 375 -14.06 1.16 -11.00
N GLY A 376 -13.64 2.33 -10.51
CA GLY A 376 -12.86 3.37 -11.19
C GLY A 376 -13.27 4.77 -10.70
N PRO A 377 -12.47 5.82 -10.99
CA PRO A 377 -12.80 7.20 -10.61
C PRO A 377 -14.13 7.66 -11.21
N SER A 378 -14.88 8.53 -10.54
CA SER A 378 -16.18 8.98 -11.04
C SER A 378 -16.06 10.17 -12.02
N LEU A 379 -16.92 10.18 -13.03
CA LEU A 379 -17.07 11.27 -13.98
C LEU A 379 -18.15 12.29 -13.56
N LEU A 380 -18.89 12.08 -12.47
CA LEU A 380 -19.90 13.04 -11.97
C LEU A 380 -19.34 14.46 -11.74
N PRO A 381 -18.08 14.66 -11.25
CA PRO A 381 -17.49 16.00 -11.17
C PRO A 381 -17.35 16.68 -12.55
N LEU A 382 -17.05 15.91 -13.60
CA LEU A 382 -16.96 16.41 -14.97
C LEU A 382 -18.36 16.69 -15.55
N GLU A 383 -19.34 15.82 -15.32
CA GLU A 383 -20.75 16.07 -15.68
C GLU A 383 -21.24 17.39 -15.08
N LYS A 384 -20.99 17.61 -13.78
CA LYS A 384 -21.44 18.82 -13.07
C LYS A 384 -20.80 20.09 -13.61
N VAL A 385 -19.49 20.07 -13.88
CA VAL A 385 -18.78 21.18 -14.54
C VAL A 385 -19.36 21.45 -15.93
N LEU A 386 -19.55 20.42 -16.76
CA LEU A 386 -20.12 20.58 -18.11
C LEU A 386 -21.57 21.06 -18.08
N GLY A 387 -22.37 20.62 -17.11
CA GLY A 387 -23.74 21.08 -16.89
C GLY A 387 -23.82 22.56 -16.51
N THR A 388 -22.95 23.04 -15.62
CA THR A 388 -22.88 24.46 -15.28
C THR A 388 -22.41 25.31 -16.46
N ILE A 389 -21.42 24.83 -17.24
CA ILE A 389 -20.99 25.48 -18.48
C ILE A 389 -22.15 25.53 -19.49
N ALA A 390 -22.94 24.46 -19.64
CA ALA A 390 -24.11 24.42 -20.53
C ALA A 390 -25.20 25.42 -20.13
N GLY A 391 -25.36 25.71 -18.83
CA GLY A 391 -26.32 26.69 -18.31
C GLY A 391 -26.00 28.15 -18.68
N LEU A 392 -24.77 28.46 -19.10
CA LEU A 392 -24.39 29.80 -19.52
C LEU A 392 -24.94 30.11 -20.93
N LYS A 393 -25.75 31.17 -21.02
CA LYS A 393 -26.39 31.56 -22.29
C LYS A 393 -25.39 32.05 -23.34
N ASP A 394 -24.43 32.88 -22.94
CA ASP A 394 -23.41 33.43 -23.83
C ASP A 394 -22.37 32.38 -24.26
N PRO A 395 -22.12 32.19 -25.57
CA PRO A 395 -21.00 31.37 -26.06
C PRO A 395 -19.62 31.93 -25.68
N GLY A 396 -19.44 33.25 -25.58
CA GLY A 396 -18.16 33.88 -25.24
C GLY A 396 -17.71 33.55 -23.82
N ALA A 397 -18.61 33.70 -22.85
CA ALA A 397 -18.43 33.26 -21.47
C ALA A 397 -18.15 31.76 -21.38
N ARG A 398 -18.83 30.91 -22.17
CA ARG A 398 -18.57 29.46 -22.22
C ARG A 398 -17.15 29.14 -22.66
N ALA A 399 -16.69 29.69 -23.78
CA ALA A 399 -15.32 29.45 -24.27
C ALA A 399 -14.26 29.97 -23.28
N THR A 400 -14.47 31.18 -22.74
CA THR A 400 -13.60 31.79 -21.72
C THR A 400 -13.46 30.88 -20.48
N LEU A 401 -14.58 30.38 -19.97
CA LEU A 401 -14.62 29.54 -18.78
C LEU A 401 -14.09 28.12 -19.02
N VAL A 402 -14.29 27.56 -20.21
CA VAL A 402 -13.65 26.30 -20.64
C VAL A 402 -12.13 26.43 -20.64
N ARG A 403 -11.60 27.54 -21.18
CA ARG A 403 -10.15 27.80 -21.20
C ARG A 403 -9.60 28.12 -19.81
N GLU A 404 -10.37 28.78 -18.96
CA GLU A 404 -9.98 29.00 -17.56
C GLU A 404 -9.99 27.70 -16.73
N MET A 405 -10.95 26.80 -16.97
CA MET A 405 -11.00 25.50 -16.30
C MET A 405 -9.91 24.56 -16.82
N PHE A 406 -9.83 24.36 -18.14
CA PHE A 406 -9.08 23.27 -18.76
C PHE A 406 -7.99 23.72 -19.75
N GLY A 407 -7.83 25.01 -20.03
CA GLY A 407 -6.84 25.54 -20.97
C GLY A 407 -7.14 25.22 -22.43
N ASP A 408 -6.25 25.66 -23.33
CA ASP A 408 -6.38 25.48 -24.79
C ASP A 408 -6.55 24.00 -25.18
N VAL A 409 -5.90 23.10 -24.45
CA VAL A 409 -5.96 21.64 -24.65
C VAL A 409 -7.35 21.08 -24.29
N GLY A 410 -8.03 21.68 -23.30
CA GLY A 410 -9.38 21.30 -22.90
C GLY A 410 -10.47 21.79 -23.83
N GLU A 411 -10.30 22.99 -24.37
CA GLU A 411 -11.16 23.54 -25.44
C GLU A 411 -11.13 22.61 -26.66
N ALA A 412 -9.94 22.32 -27.19
CA ALA A 412 -9.76 21.37 -28.29
C ALA A 412 -10.19 19.93 -27.94
N ALA A 413 -10.14 19.52 -26.68
CA ALA A 413 -10.63 18.22 -26.22
C ALA A 413 -12.17 18.13 -26.28
N LEU A 414 -12.87 19.18 -25.85
CA LEU A 414 -14.34 19.26 -25.89
C LEU A 414 -14.85 19.42 -27.33
N GLU A 415 -14.19 20.23 -28.16
CA GLU A 415 -14.45 20.29 -29.60
C GLU A 415 -14.26 18.91 -30.26
N SER A 416 -13.18 18.20 -29.94
CA SER A 416 -12.92 16.86 -30.48
C SER A 416 -13.98 15.83 -30.07
N LEU A 417 -14.49 15.90 -28.84
CA LEU A 417 -15.58 15.05 -28.36
C LEU A 417 -16.92 15.40 -29.02
N ALA A 418 -17.25 16.69 -29.13
CA ALA A 418 -18.44 17.16 -29.83
C ALA A 418 -18.42 16.78 -31.32
N ALA A 419 -17.30 16.98 -32.00
CA ALA A 419 -17.09 16.58 -33.40
C ALA A 419 -17.20 15.06 -33.58
N ALA A 420 -16.67 14.26 -32.66
CA ALA A 420 -16.82 12.80 -32.71
C ALA A 420 -18.28 12.36 -32.49
N ALA A 421 -19.04 13.04 -31.62
CA ALA A 421 -20.43 12.70 -31.30
C ALA A 421 -21.48 13.27 -32.27
N ALA A 422 -21.19 14.37 -32.97
CA ALA A 422 -22.11 15.06 -33.88
C ALA A 422 -21.66 15.09 -35.36
N GLY A 423 -20.36 15.21 -35.60
CA GLY A 423 -19.77 15.51 -36.91
C GLY A 423 -19.61 14.30 -37.85
N PRO A 424 -18.87 14.47 -38.97
CA PRO A 424 -18.64 13.38 -39.93
C PRO A 424 -17.70 12.32 -39.34
N VAL A 425 -18.13 11.06 -39.43
CA VAL A 425 -17.36 9.85 -39.09
C VAL A 425 -17.64 8.77 -40.16
N ASP A 426 -16.92 7.64 -40.13
CA ASP A 426 -17.22 6.53 -41.05
C ASP A 426 -18.59 5.88 -40.76
N ALA A 427 -19.15 5.19 -41.74
CA ALA A 427 -20.52 4.68 -41.66
C ALA A 427 -20.74 3.61 -40.57
N GLU A 428 -19.72 2.82 -40.22
CA GLU A 428 -19.82 1.81 -39.17
C GLU A 428 -19.67 2.45 -37.79
N GLN A 429 -18.81 3.47 -37.63
CA GLN A 429 -18.76 4.28 -36.43
C GLN A 429 -20.01 5.14 -36.24
N ASP A 430 -20.62 5.73 -37.29
CA ASP A 430 -21.88 6.47 -37.15
C ASP A 430 -23.02 5.57 -36.68
N LYS A 431 -23.11 4.35 -37.23
CA LYS A 431 -24.07 3.33 -36.79
C LYS A 431 -23.89 2.97 -35.32
N ARG A 432 -22.65 2.76 -34.86
CA ARG A 432 -22.32 2.50 -33.43
C ARG A 432 -22.65 3.70 -32.54
N ARG A 433 -22.31 4.90 -32.99
CA ARG A 433 -22.55 6.18 -32.32
C ARG A 433 -24.03 6.46 -32.15
N ARG A 434 -24.82 6.37 -33.22
CA ARG A 434 -26.28 6.57 -33.18
C ARG A 434 -26.95 5.57 -32.23
N ALA A 435 -26.57 4.30 -32.28
CA ALA A 435 -27.10 3.30 -31.34
C ALA A 435 -26.73 3.61 -29.87
N ALA A 436 -25.52 4.09 -29.60
CA ALA A 436 -25.09 4.46 -28.25
C ALA A 436 -25.75 5.74 -27.74
N LEU A 437 -25.89 6.77 -28.57
CA LEU A 437 -26.60 8.02 -28.23
C LEU A 437 -28.11 7.80 -28.05
N GLN A 438 -28.72 6.92 -28.86
CA GLN A 438 -30.14 6.58 -28.71
C GLN A 438 -30.44 5.93 -27.35
N ALA A 439 -29.52 5.13 -26.79
CA ALA A 439 -29.62 4.58 -25.43
C ALA A 439 -29.45 5.64 -24.31
N MET A 440 -29.19 6.90 -24.69
CA MET A 440 -29.10 8.07 -23.81
C MET A 440 -30.17 9.13 -24.17
N ASP A 441 -31.14 8.78 -25.03
CA ASP A 441 -32.14 9.66 -25.64
C ASP A 441 -31.54 10.93 -26.26
N LEU A 442 -30.45 10.74 -27.02
CA LEU A 442 -29.74 11.76 -27.80
C LEU A 442 -29.61 11.34 -29.27
N THR A 443 -29.46 12.32 -30.17
CA THR A 443 -29.03 12.11 -31.57
C THR A 443 -27.82 12.98 -31.92
N PRO A 444 -26.98 12.62 -32.91
CA PRO A 444 -25.84 13.45 -33.34
C PRO A 444 -26.23 14.90 -33.66
N GLU A 445 -27.43 15.11 -34.22
CA GLU A 445 -27.96 16.42 -34.59
C GLU A 445 -28.34 17.27 -33.36
N GLN A 446 -28.76 16.62 -32.26
CA GLN A 446 -28.96 17.29 -30.97
C GLN A 446 -27.62 17.64 -30.31
N VAL A 447 -26.63 16.74 -30.36
CA VAL A 447 -25.26 17.02 -29.87
C VAL A 447 -24.65 18.20 -30.61
N GLY A 448 -24.83 18.29 -31.94
CA GLY A 448 -24.33 19.41 -32.75
C GLY A 448 -25.02 20.75 -32.46
N LYS A 449 -26.23 20.73 -31.88
CA LYS A 449 -26.99 21.95 -31.53
C LYS A 449 -26.65 22.48 -30.13
N ASP A 450 -26.41 21.60 -29.16
CA ASP A 450 -26.03 21.97 -27.79
C ASP A 450 -24.99 20.98 -27.24
N PRO A 451 -23.70 21.15 -27.61
CA PRO A 451 -22.67 20.17 -27.32
C PRO A 451 -22.36 20.06 -25.84
N TYR A 452 -22.43 21.14 -25.06
CA TYR A 452 -22.11 21.11 -23.63
C TYR A 452 -23.17 20.32 -22.83
N SER A 453 -24.45 20.58 -23.08
CA SER A 453 -25.57 19.86 -22.46
C SER A 453 -25.57 18.37 -22.85
N ALA A 454 -25.34 18.08 -24.13
CA ALA A 454 -25.27 16.71 -24.62
C ALA A 454 -24.04 15.95 -24.08
N LEU A 455 -22.86 16.58 -24.02
CA LEU A 455 -21.67 15.98 -23.44
C LEU A 455 -21.85 15.69 -21.94
N ALA A 456 -22.42 16.62 -21.17
CA ALA A 456 -22.74 16.37 -19.75
C ALA A 456 -23.62 15.12 -19.59
N ARG A 457 -24.72 15.03 -20.36
CA ARG A 457 -25.64 13.88 -20.33
C ARG A 457 -24.98 12.56 -20.76
N ILE A 458 -24.08 12.59 -21.75
CA ILE A 458 -23.30 11.40 -22.13
C ILE A 458 -22.35 11.01 -20.99
N VAL A 459 -21.68 11.98 -20.36
CA VAL A 459 -20.73 11.75 -19.25
C VAL A 459 -21.42 11.11 -18.04
N GLY A 460 -22.62 11.56 -17.65
CA GLY A 460 -23.40 10.91 -16.59
C GLY A 460 -23.83 9.47 -16.92
N LYS A 461 -24.26 9.23 -18.17
CA LYS A 461 -24.58 7.87 -18.67
C LYS A 461 -23.35 6.96 -18.82
N LEU A 462 -22.16 7.55 -18.93
CA LEU A 462 -20.88 6.83 -18.85
C LEU A 462 -20.48 6.55 -17.39
N ASP A 463 -20.78 7.45 -16.44
CA ASP A 463 -20.50 7.17 -15.04
C ASP A 463 -21.36 6.01 -14.52
N SER A 464 -22.65 5.99 -14.87
CA SER A 464 -23.62 4.95 -14.49
C SER A 464 -23.39 3.56 -15.10
N GLN A 465 -22.21 3.30 -15.70
CA GLN A 465 -21.81 1.97 -16.15
C GLN A 465 -21.17 1.19 -14.99
N PRO A 466 -21.42 -0.12 -14.83
CA PRO A 466 -21.06 -0.88 -13.63
C PRO A 466 -19.54 -1.12 -13.44
N GLY A 467 -18.70 -0.63 -14.34
CA GLY A 467 -17.25 -0.76 -14.24
C GLY A 467 -16.50 0.00 -15.34
N TYR A 468 -15.22 0.28 -15.08
CA TYR A 468 -14.35 1.03 -15.97
C TYR A 468 -14.27 0.46 -17.40
N ALA A 469 -14.24 -0.88 -17.55
CA ALA A 469 -14.15 -1.52 -18.87
C ALA A 469 -15.43 -1.29 -19.71
N GLN A 470 -16.60 -1.37 -19.08
CA GLN A 470 -17.91 -1.10 -19.69
C GLN A 470 -18.03 0.38 -20.07
N ARG A 471 -17.57 1.27 -19.18
CA ARG A 471 -17.48 2.73 -19.42
C ARG A 471 -16.61 3.04 -20.65
N GLN A 472 -15.41 2.46 -20.73
CA GLN A 472 -14.52 2.64 -21.89
C GLN A 472 -15.12 2.08 -23.18
N ALA A 473 -15.73 0.89 -23.13
CA ALA A 473 -16.42 0.30 -24.29
C ALA A 473 -17.60 1.17 -24.77
N MET A 474 -18.31 1.84 -23.87
CA MET A 474 -19.37 2.78 -24.22
C MET A 474 -18.81 4.11 -24.76
N ALA A 475 -17.77 4.68 -24.13
CA ALA A 475 -17.10 5.90 -24.59
C ALA A 475 -16.53 5.73 -26.01
N ALA A 476 -15.95 4.57 -26.33
CA ALA A 476 -15.49 4.24 -27.67
C ALA A 476 -16.63 4.11 -28.70
N ARG A 477 -17.85 3.72 -28.29
CA ARG A 477 -19.03 3.74 -29.19
C ARG A 477 -19.52 5.16 -29.44
N CYS A 478 -19.55 6.02 -28.43
CA CYS A 478 -19.97 7.43 -28.56
C CYS A 478 -18.97 8.29 -29.33
N PHE A 479 -17.67 8.14 -29.05
CA PHE A 479 -16.62 9.09 -29.46
C PHE A 479 -15.46 8.47 -30.25
N GLY A 480 -15.45 7.15 -30.47
CA GLY A 480 -14.33 6.47 -31.13
C GLY A 480 -13.00 6.73 -30.41
N PRO A 481 -11.89 6.99 -31.13
CA PRO A 481 -10.60 7.33 -30.53
C PRO A 481 -10.62 8.58 -29.63
N ALA A 482 -11.54 9.52 -29.86
CA ALA A 482 -11.62 10.75 -29.07
C ALA A 482 -12.07 10.52 -27.62
N GLY A 483 -12.69 9.37 -27.30
CA GLY A 483 -13.19 9.05 -25.96
C GLY A 483 -12.12 9.16 -24.85
N ARG A 484 -10.84 8.93 -25.18
CA ARG A 484 -9.69 9.10 -24.26
C ARG A 484 -9.56 10.53 -23.70
N ARG A 485 -10.13 11.54 -24.37
CA ARG A 485 -10.16 12.94 -23.89
C ARG A 485 -10.97 13.10 -22.59
N LEU A 486 -11.91 12.20 -22.31
CA LEU A 486 -12.73 12.24 -21.09
C LEU A 486 -11.91 12.01 -19.81
N GLU A 487 -10.90 11.15 -19.86
CA GLU A 487 -9.98 10.90 -18.74
C GLU A 487 -9.22 12.18 -18.37
N TRP A 488 -8.68 12.86 -19.39
CA TRP A 488 -7.94 14.11 -19.24
C TRP A 488 -8.81 15.26 -18.71
N LEU A 489 -10.04 15.39 -19.21
CA LEU A 489 -11.01 16.38 -18.69
C LEU A 489 -11.47 16.04 -17.26
N SER A 490 -11.64 14.76 -16.91
CA SER A 490 -11.92 14.31 -15.54
C SER A 490 -10.76 14.65 -14.60
N LYS A 491 -9.51 14.44 -15.03
CA LYS A 491 -8.31 14.86 -14.29
C LYS A 491 -8.29 16.37 -14.03
N GLY A 492 -8.68 17.19 -15.01
CA GLY A 492 -8.86 18.63 -14.81
C GLY A 492 -9.92 19.00 -13.78
N ALA A 493 -11.07 18.30 -13.76
CA ALA A 493 -12.10 18.50 -12.73
C ALA A 493 -11.64 18.07 -11.32
N LYS A 494 -10.84 17.00 -11.21
CA LYS A 494 -10.19 16.60 -9.95
C LYS A 494 -9.15 17.61 -9.48
N ALA A 495 -8.30 18.11 -10.38
CA ALA A 495 -7.30 19.13 -10.07
C ALA A 495 -7.97 20.42 -9.56
N ALA A 496 -9.06 20.87 -10.22
CA ALA A 496 -9.87 22.00 -9.78
C ALA A 496 -10.37 21.85 -8.33
N ARG A 497 -10.97 20.68 -8.03
CA ARG A 497 -11.44 20.33 -6.69
C ARG A 497 -10.31 20.30 -5.67
N ALA A 498 -9.19 19.66 -5.99
CA ALA A 498 -8.06 19.51 -5.08
C ALA A 498 -7.40 20.86 -4.75
N LEU A 499 -7.22 21.73 -5.74
CA LEU A 499 -6.70 23.09 -5.56
C LEU A 499 -7.62 23.92 -4.66
N ALA A 500 -8.91 24.01 -4.99
CA ALA A 500 -9.89 24.76 -4.19
C ALA A 500 -10.10 24.15 -2.78
N ALA A 501 -9.90 22.84 -2.60
CA ALA A 501 -9.91 22.21 -1.28
C ALA A 501 -8.66 22.57 -0.44
N LEU A 502 -7.47 22.65 -1.05
CA LEU A 502 -6.24 23.12 -0.40
C LEU A 502 -6.33 24.60 -0.01
N GLU A 503 -6.84 25.44 -0.92
CA GLU A 503 -7.09 26.86 -0.68
C GLU A 503 -8.06 27.08 0.50
N SER A 504 -9.08 26.21 0.64
CA SER A 504 -10.05 26.33 1.74
C SER A 504 -9.48 26.00 3.14
N VAL A 505 -8.30 25.39 3.22
CA VAL A 505 -7.50 25.23 4.46
C VAL A 505 -6.21 26.08 4.44
N ALA A 506 -6.23 27.18 3.68
CA ALA A 506 -5.17 28.20 3.59
C ALA A 506 -3.78 27.65 3.14
N ILE A 507 -3.76 26.60 2.31
CA ILE A 507 -2.55 26.13 1.63
C ILE A 507 -2.48 26.77 0.24
N ASP A 508 -1.35 27.40 -0.09
CA ASP A 508 -1.02 27.82 -1.47
C ASP A 508 -0.42 26.65 -2.26
N PRO A 509 -1.12 26.09 -3.27
CA PRO A 509 -0.62 24.97 -4.05
C PRO A 509 0.58 25.32 -4.93
N SER A 510 0.69 26.58 -5.39
CA SER A 510 1.73 27.01 -6.33
C SER A 510 3.13 26.89 -5.73
N SER A 511 3.24 27.08 -4.41
CA SER A 511 4.48 26.91 -3.64
C SER A 511 5.05 25.49 -3.67
N MET A 512 4.23 24.47 -3.94
CA MET A 512 4.62 23.05 -3.81
C MET A 512 5.05 22.40 -5.12
N ALA A 513 4.77 23.00 -6.29
CA ALA A 513 4.93 22.38 -7.61
C ALA A 513 6.39 22.03 -8.01
N THR A 514 7.39 22.45 -7.23
CA THR A 514 8.82 22.13 -7.43
C THR A 514 9.39 21.18 -6.37
N SER A 515 8.56 20.70 -5.43
CA SER A 515 8.96 19.80 -4.35
C SER A 515 8.86 18.32 -4.75
N ASN A 516 9.43 17.41 -3.94
CA ASN A 516 9.20 15.97 -4.09
C ASN A 516 7.93 15.55 -3.34
N ALA A 517 7.41 14.35 -3.63
CA ALA A 517 6.13 13.90 -3.09
C ALA A 517 6.10 13.89 -1.54
N GLN A 518 7.18 13.46 -0.88
CA GLN A 518 7.26 13.51 0.58
C GLN A 518 7.13 14.94 1.10
N ALA A 519 7.89 15.88 0.53
CA ALA A 519 7.87 17.29 0.93
C ALA A 519 6.50 17.95 0.66
N ALA A 520 5.83 17.60 -0.44
CA ALA A 520 4.47 18.05 -0.73
C ALA A 520 3.46 17.54 0.31
N PHE A 521 3.56 16.27 0.74
CA PHE A 521 2.74 15.76 1.83
C PHE A 521 3.06 16.44 3.18
N ASP A 522 4.34 16.52 3.53
CA ASP A 522 4.80 17.11 4.80
C ASP A 522 4.43 18.60 4.90
N ALA A 523 4.24 19.30 3.78
CA ALA A 523 3.74 20.68 3.69
C ALA A 523 2.22 20.79 3.88
N VAL A 524 1.40 19.89 3.33
CA VAL A 524 -0.08 19.97 3.47
C VAL A 524 -0.59 19.39 4.80
N ARG A 525 0.10 18.39 5.36
CA ARG A 525 -0.33 17.70 6.59
C ARG A 525 -0.65 18.67 7.74
N PRO A 526 0.18 19.66 8.11
CA PRO A 526 -0.06 20.48 9.29
C PRO A 526 -1.39 21.23 9.24
N SER A 527 -1.73 21.87 8.12
CA SER A 527 -2.99 22.61 7.98
C SER A 527 -4.20 21.68 7.96
N ILE A 528 -4.12 20.55 7.26
CA ILE A 528 -5.21 19.55 7.23
C ILE A 528 -5.41 18.91 8.62
N SER A 529 -4.34 18.68 9.38
CA SER A 529 -4.41 18.19 10.76
C SER A 529 -4.86 19.26 11.77
N ALA A 530 -4.74 20.55 11.44
CA ALA A 530 -5.16 21.66 12.28
C ALA A 530 -6.65 22.01 12.15
N GLU A 531 -7.34 21.56 11.09
CA GLU A 531 -8.79 21.65 11.00
C GLU A 531 -9.45 20.95 12.20
N ALA A 532 -10.24 21.70 12.96
CA ALA A 532 -10.85 21.25 14.20
C ALA A 532 -12.08 20.37 13.94
N ASP A 533 -12.93 20.72 12.98
CA ASP A 533 -14.16 19.99 12.67
C ASP A 533 -13.81 18.66 11.94
N PRO A 534 -14.10 17.49 12.52
CA PRO A 534 -13.81 16.21 11.88
C PRO A 534 -14.52 15.99 10.54
N ALA A 535 -15.73 16.56 10.35
CA ALA A 535 -16.49 16.44 9.12
C ALA A 535 -15.95 17.36 8.01
N VAL A 536 -15.51 18.58 8.35
CA VAL A 536 -14.78 19.45 7.40
C VAL A 536 -13.46 18.80 7.02
N ARG A 537 -12.69 18.32 8.00
CA ARG A 537 -11.42 17.61 7.76
C ARG A 537 -11.61 16.39 6.87
N GLN A 538 -12.65 15.58 7.11
CA GLN A 538 -12.97 14.43 6.25
C GLN A 538 -13.35 14.84 4.82
N LYS A 539 -14.13 15.91 4.64
CA LYS A 539 -14.43 16.46 3.31
C LYS A 539 -13.16 16.95 2.61
N VAL A 540 -12.31 17.72 3.28
CA VAL A 540 -11.06 18.24 2.69
C VAL A 540 -10.15 17.09 2.25
N LEU A 541 -10.01 16.05 3.08
CA LEU A 541 -9.29 14.84 2.73
C LEU A 541 -9.87 14.14 1.49
N GLN A 542 -11.19 14.11 1.32
CA GLN A 542 -11.81 13.59 0.08
C GLN A 542 -11.66 14.54 -1.12
N GLY A 543 -11.66 15.85 -0.89
CA GLY A 543 -11.49 16.88 -1.92
C GLY A 543 -10.10 16.83 -2.55
N VAL A 544 -9.05 16.82 -1.72
CA VAL A 544 -7.66 16.76 -2.15
C VAL A 544 -7.26 15.36 -2.65
N PHE A 545 -7.64 14.30 -1.92
CA PHE A 545 -7.08 12.96 -2.14
C PHE A 545 -8.04 11.91 -2.72
N GLY A 546 -9.31 12.27 -3.01
CA GLY A 546 -10.32 11.35 -3.53
C GLY A 546 -11.01 10.51 -2.43
N PRO A 547 -11.93 9.59 -2.78
CA PRO A 547 -12.84 8.98 -1.81
C PRO A 547 -12.14 8.18 -0.68
N ARG A 548 -11.00 7.52 -0.97
CA ARG A 548 -10.13 6.84 0.03
C ARG A 548 -9.19 7.77 0.79
N GLY A 549 -9.17 9.06 0.47
CA GLY A 549 -8.29 10.07 1.06
C GLY A 549 -8.21 10.05 2.58
N PRO A 550 -9.34 9.96 3.33
CA PRO A 550 -9.32 9.88 4.78
C PRO A 550 -8.65 8.61 5.34
N GLU A 551 -8.85 7.45 4.70
CA GLU A 551 -8.24 6.17 5.10
C GLU A 551 -6.72 6.25 4.95
N LEU A 552 -6.27 6.68 3.77
CA LEU A 552 -4.86 6.77 3.42
C LEU A 552 -4.15 7.85 4.23
N PHE A 553 -4.79 8.99 4.53
CA PHE A 553 -4.20 10.03 5.36
C PHE A 553 -4.04 9.58 6.82
N ALA A 554 -5.00 8.81 7.37
CA ALA A 554 -4.85 8.22 8.69
C ALA A 554 -3.66 7.25 8.75
N ALA A 555 -3.50 6.38 7.74
CA ALA A 555 -2.33 5.52 7.61
C ALA A 555 -1.02 6.30 7.41
N ALA A 556 -1.02 7.36 6.60
CA ALA A 556 0.14 8.24 6.39
C ALA A 556 0.60 8.94 7.67
N VAL A 557 -0.32 9.34 8.55
CA VAL A 557 -0.05 10.05 9.82
C VAL A 557 0.26 9.09 10.98
N ALA A 558 0.04 7.78 10.84
CA ALA A 558 0.46 6.76 11.81
C ALA A 558 1.99 6.56 11.81
N VAL A 559 2.72 7.52 12.41
CA VAL A 559 4.18 7.50 12.56
C VAL A 559 4.60 6.45 13.58
N HIS A 560 5.37 5.47 13.13
CA HIS A 560 6.34 4.74 13.96
C HIS A 560 7.74 4.94 13.35
N GLU A 561 8.78 4.93 14.19
CA GLU A 561 10.18 5.03 13.73
C GLU A 561 10.88 3.69 13.94
N GLY A 562 11.32 3.04 12.86
CA GLY A 562 12.04 1.77 12.92
C GLY A 562 12.22 1.11 11.55
N ILE A 563 12.70 -0.14 11.56
CA ILE A 563 12.52 -1.04 10.43
C ILE A 563 11.06 -1.50 10.51
N ASP A 564 10.20 -0.76 9.83
CA ASP A 564 8.76 -0.84 10.02
C ASP A 564 8.20 -2.12 9.37
N HIS A 565 7.69 -2.98 10.23
CA HIS A 565 7.08 -4.25 9.89
C HIS A 565 5.86 -4.40 10.79
N ASP A 566 4.73 -4.78 10.22
CA ASP A 566 3.48 -4.87 10.97
C ASP A 566 2.88 -6.27 10.86
N TRP A 567 2.37 -6.80 11.97
CA TRP A 567 1.71 -8.10 12.03
C TRP A 567 0.20 -7.87 11.97
N ILE A 568 -0.37 -8.04 10.77
CA ILE A 568 -1.75 -7.64 10.47
C ILE A 568 -2.66 -8.83 10.15
N PHE A 569 -3.95 -8.68 10.42
CA PHE A 569 -4.98 -9.69 10.17
C PHE A 569 -5.77 -9.33 8.91
N ARG A 570 -5.41 -9.96 7.78
CA ARG A 570 -6.06 -9.72 6.49
C ARG A 570 -7.30 -10.60 6.33
N TYR A 571 -8.47 -9.99 6.12
CA TYR A 571 -9.73 -10.67 5.82
C TYR A 571 -10.05 -10.55 4.33
N ASP A 572 -10.50 -11.63 3.69
CA ASP A 572 -10.78 -11.67 2.23
C ASP A 572 -11.85 -10.66 1.75
N THR A 573 -12.66 -10.11 2.68
CA THR A 573 -13.72 -9.14 2.39
C THR A 573 -13.37 -7.70 2.77
N ASP A 574 -12.25 -7.49 3.46
CA ASP A 574 -11.70 -6.15 3.61
C ASP A 574 -11.01 -5.75 2.31
N GLY A 575 -11.44 -4.61 1.75
CA GLY A 575 -10.86 -4.08 0.53
C GLY A 575 -9.35 -3.86 0.72
N PRO A 576 -8.51 -4.19 -0.28
CA PRO A 576 -7.06 -4.26 -0.09
C PRO A 576 -6.42 -2.96 0.40
N GLY A 577 -5.47 -3.11 1.33
CA GLY A 577 -4.84 -2.02 2.07
C GLY A 577 -5.48 -1.70 3.44
N LEU A 578 -6.04 -2.72 4.09
CA LEU A 578 -6.55 -2.70 5.48
C LEU A 578 -5.84 -3.81 6.29
#